data_AF-A0A7J2Y6D1-F1
#
_entry.id   AF-A0A7J2Y6D1-F1
#
_cell.length_a   1.000
_cell.length_b   1.000
_cell.length_c   1.000
_cell.angle_alpha   90.00
_cell.angle_beta   90.00
_cell.angle_gamma   90.00
#
_symmetry.space_group_name_H-M   'P 1'
#
loop_
_entity.id
_entity.type
_entity.pdbx_description
1 polymer ?
#
loop_
_entity_poly.entity_id
_entity_poly.type
_entity_poly.pdbx_seq_one_letter_code
_entity_poly.pdbx_strand_id
1 'polypeptide(L)'
;MAGASKAWSPGRDVVRAEALSLQAKSEARLEPIVWGLFSLGGFITAFLLPVVILFLYLAVPLGVWPADRVGYEAMAALMADLLVQLFFLLLIAGSLFHGMHRLRHLLLDAGLESADAWLSFVLYGAAVIGSLVAFYYTILIHMPLPFP
;
A
#
# COMPACT_ATOMS: atom_id res chain seq x y z
N MET A 1 -42.58 -31.31 -11.56
CA MET A 1 -41.22 -31.30 -10.99
C MET A 1 -41.26 -30.44 -9.74
N ALA A 2 -41.34 -31.07 -8.57
CA ALA A 2 -41.66 -30.39 -7.31
C ALA A 2 -40.46 -29.59 -6.80
N GLY A 3 -40.68 -28.30 -6.55
CA GLY A 3 -39.74 -27.44 -5.86
C GLY A 3 -39.57 -27.93 -4.42
N ALA A 4 -38.34 -28.28 -4.06
CA ALA A 4 -37.97 -28.51 -2.66
C ALA A 4 -38.21 -27.20 -1.90
N SER A 5 -39.24 -27.17 -1.04
CA SER A 5 -39.44 -26.06 -0.13
C SER A 5 -38.21 -25.97 0.77
N LYS A 6 -37.66 -24.76 0.94
CA LYS A 6 -36.67 -24.46 1.97
C LYS A 6 -37.34 -24.65 3.34
N ALA A 7 -37.50 -25.89 3.77
CA ALA A 7 -38.01 -26.21 5.10
C ALA A 7 -37.04 -25.58 6.11
N TRP A 8 -37.56 -24.70 6.95
CA TRP A 8 -36.80 -23.99 7.99
C TRP A 8 -36.08 -25.01 8.90
N SER A 9 -34.82 -24.71 9.25
CA SER A 9 -34.00 -25.57 10.10
C SER A 9 -33.24 -24.70 11.11
N PRO A 10 -33.59 -24.74 12.40
CA PRO A 10 -32.98 -23.88 13.42
C PRO A 10 -31.46 -24.08 13.53
N GLY A 11 -30.96 -25.30 13.27
CA GLY A 11 -29.52 -25.60 13.24
C GLY A 11 -28.74 -24.86 12.15
N ARG A 12 -29.35 -24.56 10.99
CA ARG A 12 -28.68 -23.80 9.93
C ARG A 12 -28.63 -22.30 10.22
N ASP A 13 -29.62 -21.79 10.94
CA ASP A 13 -29.69 -20.37 11.27
C ASP A 13 -28.66 -20.00 12.34
N VAL A 14 -28.43 -20.87 13.34
CA VAL A 14 -27.39 -20.66 14.36
C VAL A 14 -25.97 -20.71 13.76
N VAL A 15 -25.69 -21.67 12.87
CA VAL A 15 -24.37 -21.77 12.19
C VAL A 15 -24.15 -20.57 11.25
N ARG A 16 -25.19 -20.12 10.53
CA ARG A 16 -25.10 -18.91 9.71
C ARG A 16 -24.89 -17.67 10.57
N ALA A 17 -25.61 -17.54 11.67
CA ALA A 17 -25.46 -16.41 12.59
C ALA A 17 -24.05 -16.37 13.19
N GLU A 18 -23.50 -17.53 13.57
CA GLU A 18 -22.13 -17.64 14.05
C GLU A 18 -21.13 -17.22 12.97
N ALA A 19 -21.24 -17.75 11.74
CA ALA A 19 -20.37 -17.39 10.63
C ALA A 19 -20.42 -15.88 10.30
N LEU A 20 -21.62 -15.28 10.26
CA LEU A 20 -21.80 -13.84 10.06
C LEU A 20 -21.20 -13.02 11.21
N SER A 21 -21.32 -13.51 12.46
CA SER A 21 -20.75 -12.83 13.63
C SER A 21 -19.22 -12.86 13.63
N LEU A 22 -18.62 -13.98 13.20
CA LEU A 22 -17.18 -14.13 13.06
C LEU A 22 -16.63 -13.23 11.94
N GLN A 23 -17.36 -13.18 10.81
CA GLN A 23 -17.03 -12.29 9.70
C GLN A 23 -17.10 -10.82 10.13
N ALA A 24 -18.20 -10.39 10.72
CA ALA A 24 -18.37 -9.01 11.21
C ALA A 24 -17.27 -8.63 12.22
N LYS A 25 -16.90 -9.56 13.12
CA LYS A 25 -15.81 -9.34 14.08
C LYS A 25 -14.43 -9.22 13.40
N SER A 26 -14.22 -9.88 12.27
CA SER A 26 -12.97 -9.78 11.50
C SER A 26 -12.89 -8.46 10.73
N GLU A 27 -13.97 -8.04 10.09
CA GLU A 27 -14.07 -6.77 9.36
C GLU A 27 -13.84 -5.60 10.31
N ALA A 28 -14.50 -5.60 11.47
CA ALA A 28 -14.34 -4.58 12.51
C ALA A 28 -12.89 -4.45 13.04
N ARG A 29 -12.04 -5.48 12.89
CA ARG A 29 -10.63 -5.42 13.29
C ARG A 29 -9.71 -4.90 12.19
N LEU A 30 -10.00 -5.19 10.92
CA LEU A 30 -9.13 -4.83 9.81
C LEU A 30 -9.36 -3.40 9.33
N GLU A 31 -10.60 -2.94 9.39
CA GLU A 31 -10.98 -1.60 8.92
C GLU A 31 -10.17 -0.47 9.59
N PRO A 32 -9.98 -0.44 10.93
CA PRO A 32 -9.15 0.59 11.57
C PRO A 32 -7.68 0.55 11.13
N ILE A 33 -7.14 -0.63 10.82
CA ILE A 33 -5.74 -0.79 10.39
C ILE A 33 -5.57 -0.23 8.98
N VAL A 34 -6.47 -0.59 8.06
CA VAL A 34 -6.46 -0.09 6.68
C VAL A 34 -6.60 1.43 6.67
N TRP A 35 -7.53 1.98 7.45
CA TRP A 35 -7.70 3.42 7.62
C TRP A 35 -6.48 4.10 8.23
N GLY A 36 -5.85 3.47 9.22
CA GLY A 36 -4.62 3.97 9.84
C GLY A 36 -3.48 4.08 8.84
N LEU A 37 -3.23 3.03 8.05
CA LEU A 37 -2.21 3.02 7.00
C LEU A 37 -2.49 4.06 5.91
N PHE A 38 -3.75 4.17 5.47
CA PHE A 38 -4.18 5.20 4.53
C PHE A 38 -3.93 6.63 5.04
N SER A 39 -4.25 6.89 6.32
CA SER A 39 -4.14 8.22 6.92
C SER A 39 -2.68 8.61 7.14
N LEU A 40 -1.88 7.71 7.73
CA LEU A 40 -0.45 7.94 7.93
C LEU A 40 0.27 8.10 6.58
N GLY A 41 -0.04 7.23 5.62
CA GLY A 41 0.50 7.30 4.27
C GLY A 41 0.15 8.63 3.59
N GLY A 42 -1.09 9.12 3.75
CA GLY A 42 -1.53 10.40 3.22
C GLY A 42 -0.78 11.58 3.82
N PHE A 43 -0.56 11.57 5.14
CA PHE A 43 0.25 12.58 5.81
C PHE A 43 1.68 12.60 5.26
N ILE A 44 2.36 11.45 5.24
CA ILE A 44 3.73 11.32 4.71
C ILE A 44 3.80 11.83 3.27
N THR A 45 2.88 11.38 2.43
CA THR A 45 2.83 11.71 1.01
C THR A 45 2.62 13.20 0.79
N ALA A 46 1.69 13.82 1.51
CA ALA A 46 1.35 15.23 1.32
C ALA A 46 2.52 16.17 1.62
N PHE A 47 3.36 15.86 2.61
CA PHE A 47 4.49 16.69 2.99
C PHE A 47 5.77 16.37 2.23
N LEU A 48 6.08 15.09 2.03
CA LEU A 48 7.40 14.66 1.56
C LEU A 48 7.46 14.41 0.05
N LEU A 49 6.38 13.88 -0.55
CA LEU A 49 6.40 13.57 -1.98
C LEU A 49 6.62 14.81 -2.86
N PRO A 50 5.99 15.99 -2.60
CA PRO A 50 6.26 17.19 -3.38
C PRO A 50 7.73 17.63 -3.33
N VAL A 51 8.37 17.50 -2.16
CA VAL A 51 9.79 17.83 -1.97
C VAL A 51 10.67 16.89 -2.79
N VAL A 52 10.39 15.59 -2.74
CA VAL A 52 11.14 14.59 -3.52
C VAL A 52 10.95 14.80 -5.03
N ILE A 53 9.73 15.08 -5.48
CA ILE A 53 9.45 15.40 -6.88
C ILE A 53 10.24 16.64 -7.32
N LEU A 54 10.21 17.69 -6.50
CA LEU A 54 10.94 18.93 -6.78
C LEU A 54 12.44 18.65 -6.97
N PHE A 55 13.10 18.02 -6.00
CA PHE A 55 14.55 17.83 -6.06
C PHE A 55 15.00 16.78 -7.09
N LEU A 56 14.30 15.65 -7.21
CA LEU A 56 14.74 14.57 -8.11
C LEU A 56 14.37 14.84 -9.57
N TYR A 57 13.28 15.55 -9.85
CA TYR A 57 12.76 15.66 -11.22
C TYR A 57 12.66 17.09 -11.76
N LEU A 58 12.47 18.11 -10.91
CA LEU A 58 12.23 19.48 -11.40
C LEU A 58 13.43 20.42 -11.19
N ALA A 59 14.20 20.24 -10.12
CA ALA A 59 15.22 21.19 -9.71
C ALA A 59 16.35 21.35 -10.73
N VAL A 60 16.76 20.25 -11.37
CA VAL A 60 17.77 20.27 -12.43
C VAL A 60 17.24 20.89 -13.73
N PRO A 61 16.08 20.45 -14.29
CA PRO A 61 15.50 21.11 -15.48
C PRO A 61 15.20 22.60 -15.29
N LEU A 62 14.88 23.03 -14.06
CA LEU A 62 14.62 24.43 -13.74
C LEU A 62 15.91 25.25 -13.50
N GLY A 63 17.08 24.63 -13.53
CA GLY A 63 18.37 25.31 -13.33
C GLY A 63 18.62 25.78 -11.90
N VAL A 64 17.83 25.31 -10.92
CA VAL A 64 17.96 25.68 -9.50
C VAL A 64 18.83 24.70 -8.71
N TRP A 65 19.27 23.61 -9.34
CA TRP A 65 20.12 22.59 -8.73
C TRP A 65 21.09 21.96 -9.75
N PRO A 66 22.34 21.68 -9.36
CA PRO A 66 23.32 21.09 -10.27
C PRO A 66 23.08 19.59 -10.47
N ALA A 67 23.26 19.11 -11.71
CA ALA A 67 22.89 17.76 -12.13
C ALA A 67 23.73 16.64 -11.48
N ASP A 68 24.99 16.93 -11.16
CA ASP A 68 25.93 16.01 -10.49
C ASP A 68 25.45 15.59 -9.09
N ARG A 69 24.61 16.39 -8.43
CA ARG A 69 24.11 16.12 -7.07
C ARG A 69 22.92 15.18 -7.02
N VAL A 70 22.25 14.94 -8.14
CA VAL A 70 21.12 13.99 -8.26
C VAL A 70 21.41 12.87 -9.25
N GLY A 71 22.64 12.80 -9.77
CA GLY A 71 23.11 11.70 -10.59
C GLY A 71 23.19 10.39 -9.82
N TYR A 72 23.37 9.30 -10.58
CA TYR A 72 23.42 7.94 -10.02
C TYR A 72 24.44 7.80 -8.89
N GLU A 73 25.67 8.28 -9.08
CA GLU A 73 26.73 8.14 -8.06
C GLU A 73 26.41 8.89 -6.76
N ALA A 74 25.88 10.11 -6.85
CA ALA A 74 25.48 10.90 -5.69
C ALA A 74 24.32 10.24 -4.93
N MET A 75 23.32 9.73 -5.66
CA MET A 75 22.20 9.00 -5.04
C MET A 75 22.65 7.66 -4.44
N ALA A 76 23.53 6.92 -5.12
CA ALA A 76 24.07 5.67 -4.59
C ALA A 76 24.86 5.90 -3.29
N ALA A 77 25.63 6.98 -3.22
CA ALA A 77 26.33 7.38 -1.99
C ALA A 77 25.35 7.78 -0.87
N LEU A 78 24.29 8.53 -1.18
CA LEU A 78 23.25 8.89 -0.19
C LEU A 78 22.48 7.67 0.30
N MET A 79 22.19 6.71 -0.59
CA MET A 79 21.55 5.44 -0.23
C MET A 79 22.39 4.58 0.70
N ALA A 80 23.69 4.86 0.92
CA ALA A 80 24.47 4.14 1.92
C ALA A 80 24.04 4.47 3.37
N ASP A 81 23.34 5.57 3.58
CA ASP A 81 22.84 5.99 4.89
C ASP A 81 21.48 5.33 5.22
N LEU A 82 21.41 4.63 6.36
CA LEU A 82 20.19 3.94 6.81
C LEU A 82 19.00 4.89 6.98
N LEU A 83 19.22 6.11 7.47
CA LEU A 83 18.14 7.09 7.66
C LEU A 83 17.55 7.50 6.32
N VAL A 84 18.38 7.68 5.30
CA VAL A 84 17.94 7.98 3.93
C VAL A 84 17.13 6.80 3.38
N GLN A 85 17.59 5.56 3.59
CA GLN A 85 16.84 4.38 3.15
C GLN A 85 15.48 4.26 3.86
N LEU A 86 15.43 4.46 5.18
CA LEU A 86 14.19 4.45 5.95
C LEU A 86 13.24 5.56 5.50
N PHE A 87 13.76 6.75 5.18
CA PHE A 87 12.98 7.84 4.62
C PHE A 87 12.27 7.41 3.32
N PHE A 88 13.01 6.86 2.35
CA PHE A 88 12.42 6.42 1.08
C PHE A 88 11.49 5.22 1.26
N LEU A 89 11.82 4.28 2.14
CA LEU A 89 10.95 3.16 2.46
C LEU A 89 9.58 3.64 2.98
N LEU A 90 9.58 4.54 3.97
CA LEU A 90 8.36 5.08 4.55
C LEU A 90 7.58 5.92 3.53
N LEU A 91 8.28 6.72 2.71
CA LEU A 91 7.65 7.52 1.67
C LEU A 91 6.99 6.64 0.61
N ILE A 92 7.70 5.62 0.11
CA ILE A 92 7.20 4.69 -0.91
C ILE A 92 6.03 3.88 -0.35
N ALA A 93 6.21 3.22 0.79
CA ALA A 93 5.16 2.41 1.40
C ALA A 93 3.94 3.26 1.75
N GLY A 94 4.14 4.42 2.38
CA GLY A 94 3.08 5.36 2.71
C GLY A 94 2.31 5.84 1.48
N SER A 95 3.02 6.21 0.41
CA SER A 95 2.40 6.62 -0.87
C SER A 95 1.60 5.49 -1.51
N LEU A 96 2.10 4.26 -1.46
CA LEU A 96 1.41 3.09 -2.00
C LEU A 96 0.12 2.78 -1.23
N PHE A 97 0.17 2.68 0.10
CA PHE A 97 -1.03 2.42 0.91
C PHE A 97 -2.06 3.54 0.76
N HIS A 98 -1.61 4.79 0.75
CA HIS A 98 -2.50 5.93 0.53
C HIS A 98 -3.15 5.91 -0.86
N GLY A 99 -2.33 5.81 -1.90
CA GLY A 99 -2.76 5.86 -3.30
C GLY A 99 -3.65 4.69 -3.68
N MET A 100 -3.30 3.47 -3.29
CA MET A 100 -4.08 2.25 -3.60
C MET A 100 -5.43 2.24 -2.89
N HIS A 101 -5.49 2.73 -1.64
CA HIS A 101 -6.77 2.89 -0.93
C HIS A 101 -7.69 3.89 -1.67
N ARG A 102 -7.17 5.06 -2.05
CA ARG A 102 -7.93 6.06 -2.82
C ARG A 102 -8.35 5.53 -4.18
N LEU A 103 -7.46 4.84 -4.89
CA LEU A 103 -7.73 4.27 -6.20
C LEU A 103 -8.82 3.21 -6.14
N ARG A 104 -8.82 2.34 -5.11
CA ARG A 104 -9.91 1.38 -4.89
C ARG A 104 -11.25 2.10 -4.81
N HIS A 105 -11.37 3.06 -3.90
CA HIS A 105 -12.62 3.78 -3.70
C HIS A 105 -13.04 4.58 -4.95
N LEU A 106 -12.10 5.20 -5.65
CA LEU A 106 -12.36 5.85 -6.93
C LEU A 106 -12.94 4.88 -7.99
N LEU A 107 -12.43 3.65 -8.07
CA LEU A 107 -12.92 2.64 -9.00
C LEU A 107 -14.29 2.09 -8.60
N LEU A 108 -14.55 1.94 -7.30
CA LEU A 108 -15.87 1.55 -6.80
C LEU A 108 -16.90 2.64 -7.12
N ASP A 109 -16.56 3.91 -6.84
CA ASP A 109 -17.40 5.07 -7.15
C ASP A 109 -17.63 5.23 -8.67
N ALA A 110 -16.71 4.74 -9.50
CA ALA A 110 -16.85 4.68 -10.96
C ALA A 110 -17.74 3.53 -11.47
N GLY A 111 -18.33 2.73 -10.57
CA GLY A 111 -19.28 1.67 -10.89
C GLY A 111 -18.71 0.24 -10.88
N LEU A 112 -17.46 0.04 -10.43
CA LEU A 112 -16.86 -1.30 -10.31
C LEU A 112 -17.16 -1.98 -8.97
N GLU A 113 -18.29 -1.68 -8.33
CA GLU A 113 -18.69 -2.22 -7.01
C GLU A 113 -18.67 -3.76 -6.97
N SER A 114 -19.09 -4.41 -8.05
CA SER A 114 -19.08 -5.88 -8.17
C SER A 114 -17.68 -6.51 -8.14
N ALA A 115 -16.64 -5.71 -8.41
CA ALA A 115 -15.25 -6.15 -8.43
C ALA A 115 -14.52 -5.85 -7.10
N ASP A 116 -15.22 -5.42 -6.05
CA ASP A 116 -14.59 -4.92 -4.83
C ASP A 116 -13.58 -5.90 -4.20
N ALA A 117 -13.98 -7.16 -4.02
CA ALA A 117 -13.10 -8.17 -3.45
C ALA A 117 -11.81 -8.35 -4.27
N TRP A 118 -11.91 -8.31 -5.60
CA TRP A 118 -10.77 -8.41 -6.51
C TRP A 118 -9.90 -7.15 -6.47
N LEU A 119 -10.51 -5.97 -6.50
CA LEU A 119 -9.81 -4.68 -6.40
C LEU A 119 -9.06 -4.56 -5.08
N SER A 120 -9.70 -4.92 -3.97
CA SER A 120 -9.08 -4.96 -2.64
C SER A 120 -7.84 -5.85 -2.63
N PHE A 121 -7.97 -7.08 -3.15
CA PHE A 121 -6.84 -8.01 -3.22
C PHE A 121 -5.68 -7.48 -4.07
N VAL A 122 -5.97 -6.98 -5.29
CA VAL A 122 -4.93 -6.51 -6.21
C VAL A 122 -4.26 -5.23 -5.72
N LEU A 123 -5.04 -4.24 -5.29
CA LEU A 123 -4.51 -2.92 -4.93
C LEU A 123 -3.75 -2.95 -3.61
N TYR A 124 -4.29 -3.61 -2.57
CA TYR A 124 -3.55 -3.78 -1.32
C TYR A 124 -2.39 -4.77 -1.47
N GLY A 125 -2.56 -5.81 -2.30
CA GLY A 125 -1.46 -6.72 -2.66
C GLY A 125 -0.30 -5.98 -3.33
N ALA A 126 -0.59 -5.10 -4.29
CA ALA A 126 0.41 -4.25 -4.94
C ALA A 126 1.12 -3.32 -3.94
N ALA A 127 0.37 -2.73 -3.00
CA ALA A 127 0.95 -1.89 -1.96
C ALA A 127 1.91 -2.67 -1.04
N VAL A 128 1.53 -3.89 -0.64
CA VAL A 128 2.39 -4.78 0.17
C VAL A 128 3.63 -5.18 -0.62
N ILE A 129 3.47 -5.67 -1.86
CA ILE A 129 4.60 -6.10 -2.70
C ILE A 129 5.57 -4.95 -2.94
N GLY A 130 5.08 -3.76 -3.31
CA GLY A 130 5.94 -2.58 -3.51
C GLY A 130 6.70 -2.18 -2.25
N SER A 131 6.05 -2.26 -1.08
CA SER A 131 6.69 -1.99 0.21
C SER A 131 7.77 -3.02 0.56
N LEU A 132 7.51 -4.31 0.29
CA LEU A 132 8.48 -5.38 0.49
C LEU A 132 9.67 -5.29 -0.45
N VAL A 133 9.45 -4.89 -1.71
CA VAL A 133 10.53 -4.64 -2.67
C VAL A 133 11.41 -3.48 -2.18
N ALA A 134 10.82 -2.37 -1.73
CA ALA A 134 11.57 -1.27 -1.15
C ALA A 134 12.39 -1.71 0.08
N PHE A 135 11.77 -2.49 0.98
CA PHE A 135 12.45 -3.04 2.15
C PHE A 135 13.58 -4.01 1.78
N TYR A 136 13.37 -4.86 0.76
CA TYR A 136 14.38 -5.78 0.27
C TYR A 136 15.64 -5.03 -0.19
N TYR A 137 15.49 -3.92 -0.91
CA TYR A 137 16.64 -3.10 -1.31
C TYR A 137 17.36 -2.46 -0.13
N THR A 138 16.64 -2.06 0.92
CA THR A 138 17.26 -1.58 2.17
C THR A 138 18.18 -2.64 2.79
N ILE A 139 17.75 -3.91 2.79
CA ILE A 139 18.57 -5.02 3.28
C ILE A 139 19.73 -5.32 2.34
N LEU A 140 19.49 -5.36 1.04
CA LEU A 140 20.50 -5.69 0.03
C LEU A 140 21.70 -4.74 0.06
N ILE A 141 21.47 -3.45 0.32
CA ILE A 141 22.53 -2.44 0.39
C ILE A 141 23.44 -2.66 1.61
N HIS A 142 22.87 -3.05 2.76
CA HIS A 142 23.62 -3.24 4.00
C HIS A 142 24.23 -4.63 4.16
N MET A 143 23.52 -5.64 3.67
CA MET A 143 23.95 -7.02 3.61
C MET A 143 23.97 -7.41 2.14
N PRO A 144 25.07 -7.09 1.41
CA PRO A 144 25.24 -7.64 0.08
C PRO A 144 25.22 -9.16 0.26
N LEU A 145 24.12 -9.78 -0.16
CA LEU A 145 23.99 -11.22 -0.05
C LEU A 145 25.17 -11.84 -0.79
N PRO A 146 25.87 -12.82 -0.20
CA PRO A 146 26.88 -13.57 -0.92
C PRO A 146 26.13 -14.44 -1.93
N PHE A 147 25.77 -13.88 -3.08
CA PHE A 147 25.39 -14.68 -4.23
C PHE A 147 26.69 -15.23 -4.85
N PRO A 148 26.74 -16.54 -5.18
CA PRO A 148 27.89 -17.17 -5.82
C PRO A 148 28.11 -16.70 -7.26
#